data_AF-A0A831K9Z4-F1
#
_entry.id   AF-A0A831K9Z4-F1
#
_cell.length_a   1.000
_cell.length_b   1.000
_cell.length_c   1.000
_cell.angle_alpha   90.00
_cell.angle_beta   90.00
_cell.angle_gamma   90.00
#
_symmetry.space_group_name_H-M   'P 1'
#
loop_
_entity.id
_entity.type
_entity.pdbx_description
1 polymer ?
#
loop_
_entity_poly.entity_id
_entity_poly.type
_entity_poly.pdbx_seq_one_letter_code
_entity_poly.pdbx_strand_id
1 'polypeptide(L)'
;MADGEKTEKATPKKLREAREKGQVAKSAELAGAIVLLSAVLFFYFKYNSMIADSLSMMRHYYNMQPFEFNIANVASLFRDALSIFIKLLMPFMVILVVVSVLANVAQFGFLFTTKPLEFKMDKLNPINGLKNMFSLKAFGEMVKSILKILIVLYVAYLVIKSEIIAS
;
A
#
# COMPACT_ATOMS: atom_id res chain seq x y z
N MET A 1 39.64 3.26 1.78
CA MET A 1 40.09 1.93 2.25
C MET A 1 39.08 0.92 1.78
N ALA A 2 39.49 0.06 0.86
CA ALA A 2 38.66 -0.95 0.22
C ALA A 2 38.27 -2.02 1.26
N ASP A 3 36.99 -2.10 1.59
CA ASP A 3 36.44 -3.23 2.34
C ASP A 3 35.87 -4.20 1.32
N GLY A 4 36.52 -5.36 1.20
CA GLY A 4 36.31 -6.35 0.17
C GLY A 4 34.84 -6.76 0.08
N GLU A 5 34.29 -6.63 -1.13
CA GLU A 5 33.01 -7.22 -1.50
C GLU A 5 33.00 -8.69 -1.05
N LYS A 6 32.16 -9.01 -0.06
CA LYS A 6 31.84 -10.39 0.29
C LYS A 6 31.10 -10.99 -0.89
N THR A 7 31.86 -11.50 -1.86
CA THR A 7 31.41 -12.23 -3.04
C THR A 7 30.98 -13.66 -2.70
N GLU A 8 31.22 -14.13 -1.48
CA GLU A 8 30.71 -15.40 -0.99
C GLU A 8 29.24 -15.32 -0.58
N LYS A 9 28.44 -16.25 -1.10
CA LYS A 9 27.08 -16.50 -0.63
C LYS A 9 27.10 -16.69 0.89
N ALA A 10 26.24 -15.97 1.61
CA ALA A 10 26.14 -16.10 3.06
C ALA A 10 25.90 -17.56 3.45
N THR A 11 26.70 -18.08 4.38
CA THR A 11 26.54 -19.44 4.89
C THR A 11 25.15 -19.64 5.51
N PRO A 12 24.59 -20.86 5.53
CA PRO A 12 23.25 -21.12 6.07
C PRO A 12 23.04 -20.59 7.49
N LYS A 13 24.09 -20.64 8.33
CA LYS A 13 24.09 -20.08 9.69
C LYS A 13 23.90 -18.55 9.68
N LYS A 14 24.62 -17.81 8.82
CA LYS A 14 24.48 -16.35 8.69
C LYS A 14 23.09 -15.94 8.18
N LEU A 15 22.52 -16.70 7.25
CA LEU A 15 21.16 -16.45 6.74
C LEU A 15 20.10 -16.64 7.83
N ARG A 16 20.24 -17.68 8.66
CA ARG A 16 19.32 -17.93 9.79
C ARG A 16 19.42 -16.82 10.83
N GLU A 17 20.63 -16.41 11.21
CA GLU A 17 20.85 -15.31 12.15
C GLU A 17 20.31 -13.96 11.63
N ALA A 18 20.47 -13.68 10.33
CA ALA A 18 19.91 -12.48 9.70
C ALA A 18 18.37 -12.51 9.76
N ARG A 19 17.76 -13.66 9.45
CA ARG A 19 16.31 -13.87 9.55
C ARG A 19 15.80 -13.69 10.99
N GLU A 20 16.46 -14.27 11.99
CA GLU A 20 16.10 -14.07 13.40
C GLU A 20 16.16 -12.60 13.83
N LYS A 21 17.07 -11.81 13.24
CA LYS A 21 17.18 -10.36 13.44
C LYS A 21 16.16 -9.54 12.64
N GLY A 22 15.27 -10.17 11.88
CA GLY A 22 14.27 -9.51 11.03
C GLY A 22 14.81 -9.00 9.70
N GLN A 23 16.04 -9.35 9.33
CA GLN A 23 16.65 -9.00 8.06
C GLN A 23 16.36 -10.10 7.04
N VAL A 24 15.21 -9.99 6.38
CA VAL A 24 14.76 -10.90 5.33
C VAL A 24 14.86 -10.24 3.97
N ALA A 25 15.08 -11.05 2.93
CA ALA A 25 14.95 -10.59 1.55
C ALA A 25 13.47 -10.23 1.31
N LYS A 26 13.19 -8.94 1.13
CA LYS A 26 11.88 -8.43 0.74
C LYS A 26 12.03 -7.56 -0.49
N SER A 27 11.19 -7.80 -1.49
CA SER A 27 10.98 -6.86 -2.59
C SER A 27 9.86 -5.92 -2.18
N ALA A 28 10.23 -4.69 -1.78
CA ALA A 28 9.25 -3.66 -1.45
C ALA A 28 8.29 -3.39 -2.62
N GLU A 29 8.77 -3.55 -3.85
CA GLU A 29 8.01 -3.30 -5.07
C GLU A 29 6.97 -4.38 -5.35
N LEU A 30 7.31 -5.65 -5.12
CA LEU A 30 6.39 -6.76 -5.38
C LEU A 30 5.18 -6.69 -4.45
N ALA A 31 5.40 -6.45 -3.15
CA ALA A 31 4.31 -6.26 -2.19
C ALA A 31 3.41 -5.09 -2.59
N GLY A 32 4.01 -3.95 -2.95
CA GLY A 32 3.27 -2.77 -3.39
C GLY A 32 2.44 -3.02 -4.65
N ALA A 33 3.00 -3.71 -5.65
CA ALA A 33 2.31 -4.04 -6.89
C ALA A 33 1.12 -4.99 -6.66
N ILE A 34 1.27 -6.01 -5.81
CA ILE A 34 0.20 -6.95 -5.47
C ILE A 34 -0.95 -6.23 -4.73
N VAL A 35 -0.62 -5.33 -3.80
CA VAL A 35 -1.61 -4.53 -3.07
C VAL A 35 -2.34 -3.58 -4.03
N LEU A 36 -1.62 -2.92 -4.93
CA LEU A 36 -2.22 -2.04 -5.94
C LEU A 36 -3.16 -2.82 -6.88
N LEU A 37 -2.71 -3.96 -7.40
CA LEU A 37 -3.53 -4.82 -8.26
C LEU A 37 -4.81 -5.27 -7.54
N SER A 38 -4.70 -5.64 -6.27
CA SER A 38 -5.86 -6.04 -5.47
C SER A 38 -6.84 -4.90 -5.24
N ALA A 39 -6.35 -3.66 -5.10
CA ALA A 39 -7.19 -2.47 -5.03
C ALA A 39 -7.96 -2.25 -6.36
N VAL A 40 -7.26 -2.35 -7.49
CA VAL A 40 -7.87 -2.22 -8.82
C VAL A 40 -8.94 -3.29 -9.04
N LEU A 41 -8.63 -4.56 -8.72
CA LEU A 41 -9.59 -5.67 -8.84
C LEU A 41 -10.80 -5.46 -7.92
N PHE A 42 -10.59 -4.99 -6.70
CA PHE A 42 -11.69 -4.66 -5.79
C PHE A 42 -12.66 -3.67 -6.44
N PHE A 43 -12.14 -2.55 -6.93
CA PHE A 43 -12.98 -1.54 -7.59
C PHE A 43 -13.61 -2.08 -8.87
N TYR A 44 -12.87 -2.82 -9.69
CA TYR A 44 -13.40 -3.44 -10.91
C TYR A 44 -14.62 -4.34 -10.64
N PHE A 45 -14.60 -5.14 -9.57
CA PHE A 45 -15.74 -5.99 -9.23
C PHE A 45 -16.84 -5.29 -8.42
N LYS A 46 -16.50 -4.25 -7.66
CA LYS A 46 -17.45 -3.59 -6.73
C LYS A 46 -18.03 -2.28 -7.23
N TYR A 47 -17.50 -1.67 -8.30
CA TYR A 47 -17.92 -0.33 -8.71
C TYR A 47 -19.43 -0.22 -8.94
N ASN A 48 -20.05 -1.20 -9.60
CA ASN A 48 -21.50 -1.21 -9.87
C ASN A 48 -22.32 -1.16 -8.57
N SER A 49 -21.97 -2.01 -7.59
CA SER A 49 -22.64 -2.04 -6.29
C SER A 49 -22.41 -0.73 -5.52
N MET A 50 -21.17 -0.22 -5.52
CA MET A 50 -20.83 1.01 -4.80
C MET A 50 -21.58 2.22 -5.36
N ILE A 51 -21.72 2.31 -6.69
CA ILE A 51 -22.50 3.35 -7.35
C ILE A 51 -23.99 3.19 -7.03
N ALA A 52 -24.53 1.97 -7.10
CA ALA A 52 -25.93 1.70 -6.80
C ALA A 52 -26.30 2.06 -5.35
N ASP A 53 -25.47 1.66 -4.38
CA ASP A 53 -25.65 1.96 -2.96
C ASP A 53 -25.60 3.49 -2.71
N SER A 54 -24.66 4.17 -3.37
CA SER A 54 -24.51 5.63 -3.29
C SER A 54 -25.72 6.37 -3.89
N LEU A 55 -26.22 5.93 -5.05
CA LEU A 55 -27.40 6.50 -5.70
C LEU A 55 -28.68 6.24 -4.91
N SER A 56 -28.84 5.04 -4.36
CA SER A 56 -29.95 4.68 -3.48
C SER A 56 -30.02 5.60 -2.27
N MET A 57 -28.86 5.88 -1.66
CA MET A 57 -28.75 6.81 -0.54
C MET A 57 -29.12 8.25 -0.93
N MET A 58 -28.59 8.76 -2.05
CA MET A 58 -28.94 10.10 -2.52
C MET A 58 -30.45 10.23 -2.75
N ARG A 59 -31.09 9.21 -3.35
CA ARG A 59 -32.55 9.18 -3.55
C ARG A 59 -33.30 9.14 -2.23
N HIS A 60 -32.84 8.32 -1.27
CA HIS A 60 -33.47 8.21 0.05
C HIS A 60 -33.51 9.57 0.77
N TYR A 61 -32.40 10.31 0.78
CA TYR A 61 -32.35 11.62 1.43
C TYR A 61 -33.03 12.73 0.64
N TYR A 62 -33.01 12.66 -0.70
CA TYR A 62 -33.74 13.63 -1.52
C TYR A 62 -35.25 13.52 -1.31
N ASN A 63 -35.76 12.30 -1.13
CA ASN A 63 -37.18 12.03 -0.93
C ASN A 63 -37.67 12.23 0.52
N MET A 64 -36.78 12.52 1.47
CA MET A 64 -37.11 12.75 2.88
C MET A 64 -37.72 14.14 3.18
N GLN A 65 -38.11 14.92 2.16
CA GLN A 65 -38.66 16.26 2.35
C GLN A 65 -40.16 16.25 2.72
N PRO A 66 -40.60 17.04 3.71
CA PRO A 66 -39.84 18.03 4.48
C PRO A 66 -38.98 17.38 5.58
N PHE A 67 -37.69 17.72 5.62
CA PHE A 67 -36.79 17.27 6.67
C PHE A 67 -36.88 18.21 7.88
N GLU A 68 -37.40 17.71 9.00
CA GLU A 68 -37.41 18.47 10.26
C GLU A 68 -36.02 18.51 10.90
N PHE A 69 -35.46 19.70 11.03
CA PHE A 69 -34.18 19.95 11.70
C PHE A 69 -34.33 19.84 13.22
N ASN A 70 -34.27 18.59 13.71
CA ASN A 70 -34.16 18.29 15.13
C ASN A 70 -32.95 17.37 15.40
N ILE A 71 -32.50 17.32 16.66
CA ILE A 71 -31.30 16.58 17.06
C ILE A 71 -31.43 15.08 16.73
N ALA A 72 -32.62 14.50 16.89
CA ALA A 72 -32.85 13.08 16.64
C ALA A 72 -32.68 12.73 15.16
N ASN A 73 -33.24 13.55 14.26
CA ASN A 73 -33.15 13.37 12.81
C ASN A 73 -31.72 13.58 12.30
N VAL A 74 -31.00 14.59 12.80
CA VAL A 74 -29.59 14.81 12.46
C VAL A 74 -28.70 13.65 12.95
N ALA A 75 -28.96 13.14 14.15
CA ALA A 75 -28.23 11.98 14.67
C ALA A 75 -28.54 10.69 13.87
N SER A 76 -29.76 10.53 13.36
CA SER A 76 -30.10 9.43 12.44
C SER A 76 -29.33 9.55 11.14
N LEU A 77 -29.36 10.73 10.50
CA LEU A 77 -28.62 11.00 9.27
C LEU A 77 -27.13 10.68 9.41
N PHE A 78 -26.51 11.12 10.51
CA PHE A 78 -25.11 10.85 10.77
C PHE A 78 -24.81 9.36 10.92
N ARG A 79 -25.67 8.61 11.64
CA ARG A 79 -25.53 7.15 11.80
C ARG A 79 -25.66 6.41 10.48
N ASP A 80 -26.60 6.81 9.64
CA ASP A 80 -26.82 6.20 8.33
C ASP A 80 -25.63 6.50 7.39
N ALA A 81 -25.15 7.74 7.36
CA ALA A 81 -23.95 8.12 6.60
C ALA A 81 -22.71 7.33 7.06
N LEU A 82 -22.52 7.19 8.38
CA LEU A 82 -21.41 6.42 8.94
C LEU A 82 -21.54 4.92 8.61
N SER A 83 -22.74 4.35 8.69
CA SER A 83 -23.00 2.95 8.34
C SER A 83 -22.62 2.67 6.89
N ILE A 84 -22.96 3.58 5.99
CA ILE A 84 -22.66 3.45 4.55
C ILE A 84 -21.17 3.61 4.29
N PHE A 85 -20.53 4.61 4.91
CA PHE A 85 -19.08 4.78 4.84
C PHE A 85 -18.34 3.51 5.29
N ILE A 86 -18.74 2.93 6.41
CA ILE A 86 -18.19 1.67 6.92
C ILE A 86 -18.45 0.53 5.93
N LYS A 87 -19.68 0.38 5.40
CA LYS A 87 -20.02 -0.69 4.43
C LYS A 87 -19.20 -0.61 3.14
N LEU A 88 -18.91 0.59 2.65
CA LEU A 88 -18.13 0.81 1.44
C LEU A 88 -16.62 0.62 1.70
N LEU A 89 -16.12 1.18 2.81
CA LEU A 89 -14.68 1.27 3.07
C LEU A 89 -14.11 0.04 3.79
N MET A 90 -14.86 -0.56 4.72
CA MET A 90 -14.35 -1.70 5.51
C MET A 90 -13.94 -2.89 4.64
N PRO A 91 -14.74 -3.36 3.67
CA PRO A 91 -14.35 -4.50 2.85
C PRO A 91 -13.07 -4.24 2.06
N PHE A 92 -12.91 -3.01 1.56
CA PHE A 92 -11.70 -2.57 0.86
C PHE A 92 -10.48 -2.63 1.78
N MET A 93 -10.58 -2.03 2.97
CA MET A 93 -9.49 -2.02 3.96
C MET A 93 -9.09 -3.42 4.41
N VAL A 94 -10.08 -4.28 4.67
CA VAL A 94 -9.84 -5.69 5.05
C VAL A 94 -9.07 -6.41 3.95
N ILE A 95 -9.47 -6.26 2.68
CA ILE A 95 -8.77 -6.88 1.55
C ILE A 95 -7.33 -6.38 1.44
N LEU A 96 -7.09 -5.07 1.55
CA LEU A 96 -5.73 -4.53 1.47
C LEU A 96 -4.83 -5.05 2.61
N VAL A 97 -5.35 -5.13 3.83
CA VAL A 97 -4.62 -5.67 4.98
C VAL A 97 -4.30 -7.15 4.75
N VAL A 98 -5.29 -7.95 4.39
CA VAL A 98 -5.11 -9.39 4.15
C VAL A 98 -4.11 -9.64 3.03
N VAL A 99 -4.26 -8.97 1.89
CA VAL A 99 -3.35 -9.10 0.76
C VAL A 99 -1.94 -8.64 1.14
N SER A 100 -1.80 -7.52 1.85
CA SER A 100 -0.49 -7.02 2.30
C SER A 100 0.21 -8.03 3.21
N VAL A 101 -0.51 -8.61 4.17
CA VAL A 101 0.02 -9.66 5.05
C VAL A 101 0.43 -10.88 4.23
N LEU A 102 -0.45 -11.38 3.37
CA LEU A 102 -0.17 -12.56 2.54
C LEU A 102 1.01 -12.32 1.58
N ALA A 103 1.12 -11.15 0.97
CA ALA A 103 2.22 -10.81 0.08
C ALA A 103 3.57 -10.75 0.83
N ASN A 104 3.58 -10.30 2.08
CA ASN A 104 4.79 -10.34 2.91
C ASN A 104 5.13 -11.77 3.37
N VAL A 105 4.12 -12.52 3.83
CA VAL A 105 4.28 -13.93 4.23
C VAL A 105 4.75 -14.79 3.05
N ALA A 106 4.25 -14.54 1.83
CA ALA A 106 4.70 -15.27 0.64
C ALA A 106 6.17 -14.99 0.27
N GLN A 107 6.69 -13.79 0.57
CA GLN A 107 8.06 -13.43 0.22
C GLN A 107 9.12 -14.05 1.13
N PHE A 108 8.86 -14.09 2.45
CA PHE A 108 9.88 -14.51 3.42
C PHE A 108 9.36 -15.48 4.49
N GLY A 109 8.14 -15.98 4.32
CA GLY A 109 7.44 -16.84 5.28
C GLY A 109 6.93 -16.06 6.49
N PHE A 110 6.28 -16.78 7.41
CA PHE A 110 5.96 -16.22 8.71
C PHE A 110 7.26 -16.00 9.52
N LEU A 111 7.43 -14.82 10.09
CA LEU A 111 8.57 -14.46 10.92
C LEU A 111 8.13 -13.45 11.99
N PHE A 112 8.15 -13.89 13.24
CA PHE A 112 7.90 -13.02 14.40
C PHE A 112 9.24 -12.72 15.09
N THR A 113 9.61 -11.44 15.18
CA THR A 113 10.83 -11.01 15.88
C THR A 113 10.67 -9.59 16.40
N THR A 114 11.06 -9.38 17.65
CA THR A 114 11.09 -8.07 18.30
C THR A 114 12.46 -7.40 18.22
N LYS A 115 13.49 -8.10 17.72
CA LYS A 115 14.86 -7.57 17.55
C LYS A 115 14.95 -6.29 16.70
N PRO A 116 14.07 -6.05 15.71
CA PRO A 116 14.03 -4.77 15.00
C PRO A 116 13.55 -3.58 15.84
N LEU A 117 12.76 -3.82 16.89
CA LEU A 117 12.20 -2.82 17.81
C LEU A 117 13.19 -2.41 18.90
N GLU A 118 14.29 -3.16 19.07
CA GLU A 118 15.37 -2.80 19.98
C GLU A 118 15.98 -1.46 19.58
N PHE A 119 16.17 -0.59 20.57
CA PHE A 119 16.81 0.70 20.39
C PHE A 119 18.31 0.49 20.07
N LYS A 120 18.72 0.84 18.85
CA LYS A 120 20.10 0.72 18.38
C LYS A 120 20.66 2.10 18.10
N MET A 121 21.61 2.55 18.94
CA MET A 121 22.28 3.86 18.80
C MET A 121 22.92 4.04 17.41
N ASP A 122 23.44 2.96 16.82
CA ASP A 122 24.06 2.99 15.49
C ASP A 122 23.08 3.37 14.36
N LYS A 123 21.79 3.04 14.52
CA LYS A 123 20.74 3.42 13.55
C LYS A 123 20.32 4.89 13.66
N LEU A 124 20.63 5.55 14.78
CA LEU A 124 20.28 6.95 15.03
C LEU A 124 21.42 7.91 14.67
N ASN A 125 22.60 7.39 14.30
CA ASN A 125 23.71 8.24 13.91
C ASN A 125 23.41 8.94 12.56
N PRO A 126 23.26 10.28 12.53
CA PRO A 126 22.91 11.02 11.31
C PRO A 126 23.98 10.91 10.22
N ILE A 127 25.25 10.70 10.58
CA ILE A 127 26.36 10.54 9.63
C ILE A 127 26.18 9.25 8.81
N ASN A 128 25.78 8.16 9.47
CA ASN A 128 25.48 6.89 8.78
C ASN A 128 24.23 7.02 7.90
N GLY A 129 23.23 7.78 8.35
CA GLY A 129 22.04 8.10 7.54
C GLY A 129 22.42 8.84 6.25
N LEU A 130 23.19 9.93 6.35
CA LEU A 130 23.68 10.70 5.21
C LEU A 130 24.53 9.84 4.27
N LYS A 131 25.46 9.05 4.80
CA LYS A 131 26.29 8.15 3.97
C LYS A 131 25.45 7.12 3.20
N ASN A 132 24.39 6.60 3.83
CA ASN A 132 23.47 5.68 3.16
C ASN A 132 22.64 6.38 2.07
N MET A 133 22.20 7.63 2.31
CA MET A 133 21.47 8.44 1.33
C MET A 133 22.33 8.80 0.10
N PHE A 134 23.63 9.05 0.29
CA PHE A 134 24.58 9.36 -0.80
C PHE A 134 25.41 8.13 -1.25
N SER A 135 24.87 6.93 -1.08
CA SER A 135 25.54 5.70 -1.53
C SER A 135 25.23 5.37 -2.99
N LEU A 136 26.11 4.61 -3.66
CA LEU A 136 25.86 4.05 -5.00
C LEU A 136 24.56 3.23 -5.05
N LYS A 137 24.23 2.58 -3.93
CA LYS A 137 22.97 1.85 -3.78
C LYS A 137 21.76 2.79 -3.86
N ALA A 138 21.79 3.91 -3.13
CA ALA A 138 20.73 4.91 -3.17
C ALA A 138 20.58 5.53 -4.56
N PHE A 139 21.69 5.80 -5.25
CA PHE A 139 21.66 6.26 -6.64
C PHE A 139 20.99 5.23 -7.57
N GLY A 140 21.34 3.94 -7.45
CA GLY A 140 20.68 2.88 -8.22
C GLY A 140 19.19 2.73 -7.92
N GLU A 141 18.77 2.92 -6.67
CA GLU A 141 17.35 2.95 -6.29
C GLU A 141 16.62 4.18 -6.86
N MET A 142 17.28 5.33 -6.91
CA MET A 142 16.75 6.55 -7.53
C MET A 142 16.51 6.36 -9.03
N VAL A 143 17.50 5.83 -9.76
CA VAL A 143 17.37 5.55 -11.20
C VAL A 143 16.22 4.58 -11.48
N LYS A 144 16.12 3.48 -10.72
CA LYS A 144 14.99 2.53 -10.84
C LYS A 144 13.65 3.22 -10.59
N SER A 145 13.59 4.12 -9.62
CA SER A 145 12.35 4.85 -9.28
C SER A 145 11.95 5.81 -10.39
N ILE A 146 12.90 6.54 -10.99
CA ILE A 146 12.65 7.41 -12.16
C ILE A 146 12.13 6.57 -13.34
N LEU A 147 12.80 5.45 -13.66
CA LEU A 147 12.36 4.57 -14.75
C LEU A 147 10.92 4.07 -14.54
N LYS A 148 10.56 3.70 -13.30
CA LYS A 148 9.20 3.30 -12.97
C LYS A 148 8.18 4.41 -13.19
N ILE A 149 8.49 5.64 -12.77
CA ILE A 149 7.61 6.79 -13.01
C ILE A 149 7.42 7.01 -14.50
N LEU A 150 8.49 6.96 -15.29
CA LEU A 150 8.42 7.12 -16.74
C LEU A 150 7.55 6.03 -17.39
N ILE A 151 7.65 4.78 -16.95
CA ILE A 151 6.79 3.69 -17.44
C ILE A 151 5.32 3.98 -17.12
N VAL A 152 5.01 4.40 -15.88
CA VAL A 152 3.64 4.73 -15.47
C VAL A 152 3.08 5.89 -16.31
N LEU A 153 3.87 6.96 -16.49
CA LEU A 153 3.48 8.11 -17.32
C LEU A 153 3.25 7.72 -18.78
N TYR A 154 4.11 6.86 -19.32
CA TYR A 154 3.99 6.37 -20.69
C TYR A 154 2.73 5.53 -20.89
N VAL A 155 2.46 4.58 -19.98
CA VAL A 155 1.23 3.77 -20.03
C VAL A 155 -0.01 4.65 -19.88
N ALA A 156 0.00 5.59 -18.93
CA ALA A 156 -1.10 6.54 -18.75
C ALA A 156 -1.35 7.38 -20.01
N TYR A 157 -0.28 7.88 -20.65
CA TYR A 157 -0.37 8.61 -21.90
C TYR A 157 -0.98 7.77 -23.04
N LEU A 158 -0.56 6.50 -23.17
CA LEU A 158 -1.12 5.60 -24.19
C LEU A 158 -2.62 5.35 -23.98
N VAL A 159 -3.05 5.11 -22.74
CA VAL A 159 -4.46 4.89 -22.40
C VAL A 159 -5.27 6.14 -22.74
N ILE A 160 -4.87 7.30 -22.24
CA ILE A 160 -5.56 8.58 -22.50
C ILE A 160 -5.62 8.86 -24.00
N LYS A 161 -4.51 8.69 -24.73
CA LYS A 161 -4.47 8.90 -26.18
C LYS A 161 -5.40 7.93 -26.91
N SER A 162 -5.45 6.66 -26.50
CA SER A 162 -6.35 5.68 -27.13
C SER A 162 -7.82 6.03 -26.91
N GLU A 163 -8.17 6.54 -25.74
CA GLU A 163 -9.55 6.90 -25.41
C GLU A 163 -9.98 8.18 -26.13
N ILE A 164 -9.09 9.17 -26.25
CA ILE A 164 -9.35 10.41 -27.01
C ILE A 164 -9.45 10.16 -28.52
N ILE A 165 -8.68 9.20 -29.06
CA ILE A 165 -8.74 8.87 -30.50
C ILE A 165 -9.93 7.95 -30.81
N ALA A 166 -10.40 7.17 -29.83
CA ALA A 166 -11.55 6.28 -29.98
C ALA A 166 -12.92 6.98 -29.76
N SER A 167 -12.94 8.15 -29.12
CA SER A 167 -14.10 9.05 -29.00
C SER A 167 -14.24 9.98 -30.20
#